data_AF-A0A0A0BV91-F1
#
_entry.id   AF-A0A0A0BV91-F1
#
_cell.length_a   1.000
_cell.length_b   1.000
_cell.length_c   1.000
_cell.angle_alpha   90.00
_cell.angle_beta   90.00
_cell.angle_gamma   90.00
#
_symmetry.space_group_name_H-M   'P 1'
#
loop_
_entity.id
_entity.type
_entity.pdbx_description
1 polymer ?
#
loop_
_entity_poly.entity_id
_entity_poly.type
_entity_poly.pdbx_seq_one_letter_code
_entity_poly.pdbx_strand_id
1 'polypeptide(L)'
;WWAASVPADVPREEDCWDEHRLEHAFALRSSTLPTVELRSEEYPGGRLDWPALDALDAVDAGGAEAGTPEVVEQRALPAPARFGGMPAPRFWEMEDARFDPGAVDAGPIDLGRLMLVSFATVYGNDWFVLPVRTPVASLSRITRFTVHDVFGEVTELSAVGADHDGWNLFALTSAGADLEPGQERPTSPWFLLAPALPDWLESPPTDVAFLMRDEMANVAWAVEAVVADDHGRPRDLDRPASAEPGTRAGDHPLYRVVSEVPDHWFPLVPEQLADQESVRLRVVPVTRLVEDHAVEAAPLGPLVPPLGSWLHEEEVPRAGVQVVRTWQLARWHDGSRHVWRSRRKVTGRGEGASGLAFDRLVPVDRRT
;
A
#
# COMPACT_ATOMS: atom_id res chain seq x y z
N TRP A 1 -9.43 32.54 9.70
CA TRP A 1 -8.22 31.93 10.30
C TRP A 1 -8.38 30.42 10.42
N TRP A 2 -9.30 29.90 11.26
CA TRP A 2 -9.57 28.45 11.39
C TRP A 2 -9.89 27.74 10.06
N ALA A 3 -10.83 28.27 9.28
CA ALA A 3 -11.20 27.69 7.97
C ALA A 3 -10.08 27.69 6.92
N ALA A 4 -9.02 28.48 7.11
CA ALA A 4 -7.83 28.46 6.24
C ALA A 4 -6.76 27.47 6.71
N SER A 5 -6.98 26.81 7.86
CA SER A 5 -6.05 25.85 8.48
C SER A 5 -6.66 24.45 8.61
N VAL A 6 -7.97 24.32 8.41
CA VAL A 6 -8.67 23.03 8.30
C VAL A 6 -8.60 22.58 6.85
N PRO A 7 -8.16 21.34 6.57
CA PRO A 7 -8.17 20.81 5.21
C PRO A 7 -9.60 20.81 4.67
N ALA A 8 -9.78 21.22 3.42
CA ALA A 8 -11.08 21.13 2.77
C ALA A 8 -11.52 19.66 2.71
N ASP A 9 -12.82 19.42 2.86
CA ASP A 9 -13.36 18.11 2.54
C ASP A 9 -13.16 17.86 1.04
N VAL A 10 -12.61 16.69 0.71
CA VAL A 10 -12.43 16.26 -0.67
C VAL A 10 -13.82 15.90 -1.22
N PRO A 11 -14.28 16.54 -2.31
CA PRO A 11 -15.52 16.15 -2.97
C PRO A 11 -15.51 14.67 -3.33
N ARG A 12 -16.67 14.00 -3.31
CA ARG A 12 -16.74 12.55 -3.62
C ARG A 12 -16.22 12.22 -5.02
N GLU A 13 -16.37 13.13 -5.96
CA GLU A 13 -15.89 13.00 -7.35
C GLU A 13 -14.36 13.09 -7.45
N GLU A 14 -13.69 13.62 -6.41
CA GLU A 14 -12.25 13.76 -6.29
C GLU A 14 -11.64 12.76 -5.29
N ASP A 15 -12.46 11.97 -4.57
CA ASP A 15 -11.98 10.93 -3.66
C ASP A 15 -11.45 9.76 -4.48
N CYS A 16 -10.14 9.56 -4.44
CA CYS A 16 -9.46 8.48 -5.15
C CYS A 16 -9.60 7.12 -4.45
N TRP A 17 -10.28 7.05 -3.30
CA TRP A 17 -10.47 5.81 -2.56
C TRP A 17 -11.52 4.89 -3.20
N ASP A 18 -11.09 3.69 -3.58
CA ASP A 18 -11.98 2.60 -3.99
C ASP A 18 -12.45 1.83 -2.75
N GLU A 19 -13.75 1.89 -2.44
CA GLU A 19 -14.35 1.16 -1.32
C GLU A 19 -14.40 -0.35 -1.52
N HIS A 20 -14.25 -0.85 -2.74
CA HIS A 20 -14.28 -2.28 -3.09
C HIS A 20 -12.90 -2.96 -2.95
N ARG A 21 -11.82 -2.16 -3.03
CA ARG A 21 -10.40 -2.58 -2.90
C ARG A 21 -9.74 -2.10 -1.60
N LEU A 22 -10.27 -1.03 -1.02
CA LEU A 22 -9.71 -0.30 0.12
C LEU A 22 -8.32 0.27 -0.18
N GLU A 23 -8.17 0.81 -1.39
CA GLU A 23 -6.94 1.39 -1.92
C GLU A 23 -7.26 2.66 -2.71
N HIS A 24 -6.24 3.42 -3.08
CA HIS A 24 -6.42 4.64 -3.88
C HIS A 24 -6.08 4.37 -5.34
N ALA A 25 -6.99 4.75 -6.24
CA ALA A 25 -6.77 4.77 -7.68
C ALA A 25 -6.68 6.22 -8.16
N PHE A 26 -5.55 6.61 -8.75
CA PHE A 26 -5.33 7.99 -9.22
C PHE A 26 -4.37 8.05 -10.40
N ALA A 27 -4.41 9.18 -11.09
CA ALA A 27 -3.49 9.51 -12.18
C ALA A 27 -2.80 10.85 -11.91
N LEU A 28 -1.51 10.93 -12.27
CA LEU A 28 -0.69 12.13 -12.22
C LEU A 28 -0.24 12.46 -13.64
N ARG A 29 -0.25 13.74 -14.00
CA ARG A 29 0.29 14.21 -15.28
C ARG A 29 1.35 15.28 -15.05
N SER A 30 2.40 15.25 -15.86
CA SER A 30 3.36 16.33 -15.87
C SER A 30 2.73 17.58 -16.48
N SER A 31 2.91 18.74 -15.84
CA SER A 31 2.47 20.02 -16.39
C SER A 31 3.24 20.43 -17.65
N THR A 32 4.45 19.89 -17.86
CA THR A 32 5.26 20.16 -19.07
C THR A 32 5.06 19.11 -20.15
N LEU A 33 4.59 17.91 -19.79
CA LEU A 33 4.40 16.78 -20.69
C LEU A 33 3.03 16.14 -20.43
N PRO A 34 1.93 16.81 -20.82
CA PRO A 34 0.58 16.36 -20.47
C PRO A 34 0.15 15.05 -21.16
N THR A 35 0.91 14.60 -22.16
CA THR A 35 0.72 13.31 -22.84
C THR A 35 1.36 12.13 -22.10
N VAL A 36 2.09 12.38 -21.01
CA VAL A 36 2.67 11.35 -20.15
C VAL A 36 1.89 11.33 -18.84
N GLU A 37 1.23 10.21 -18.58
CA GLU A 37 0.44 9.97 -17.38
C GLU A 37 1.11 8.89 -16.53
N LEU A 38 1.18 9.10 -15.23
CA LEU A 38 1.54 8.07 -14.26
C LEU A 38 0.28 7.64 -13.53
N ARG A 39 -0.04 6.35 -13.55
CA ARG A 39 -1.26 5.81 -12.95
C ARG A 39 -0.92 4.88 -11.81
N SER A 40 -1.72 4.97 -10.74
CA SER A 40 -1.78 3.96 -9.70
C SER A 40 -3.20 3.42 -9.65
N GLU A 41 -3.34 2.11 -9.73
CA GLU A 41 -4.64 1.42 -9.58
C GLU A 41 -4.81 0.86 -8.16
N GLU A 42 -3.70 0.55 -7.49
CA GLU A 42 -3.66 -0.20 -6.22
C GLU A 42 -2.72 0.49 -5.21
N TYR A 43 -2.90 1.80 -4.94
CA TYR A 43 -2.07 2.48 -3.94
C TYR A 43 -2.63 2.27 -2.54
N PRO A 44 -1.95 1.51 -1.65
CA PRO A 44 -2.47 1.24 -0.30
C PRO A 44 -2.39 2.46 0.62
N GLY A 45 -1.81 3.58 0.19
CA GLY A 45 -1.52 4.74 1.03
C GLY A 45 -0.13 4.70 1.67
N GLY A 46 0.23 5.76 2.38
CA GLY A 46 1.55 5.92 3.01
C GLY A 46 2.47 6.83 2.20
N ARG A 47 3.70 6.38 1.93
CA ARG A 47 4.69 7.15 1.17
C ARG A 47 4.59 6.81 -0.32
N LEU A 48 4.24 7.81 -1.12
CA LEU A 48 4.23 7.69 -2.57
C LEU A 48 5.66 7.65 -3.09
N ASP A 49 5.98 6.67 -3.93
CA ASP A 49 7.26 6.58 -4.63
C ASP A 49 7.03 5.90 -5.99
N TRP A 50 8.05 5.91 -6.85
CA TRP A 50 7.95 5.37 -8.21
C TRP A 50 7.39 3.94 -8.34
N PRO A 51 7.60 2.97 -7.40
CA PRO A 51 7.05 1.62 -7.56
C PRO A 51 5.53 1.54 -7.48
N ALA A 52 4.88 2.59 -6.98
CA ALA A 52 3.42 2.64 -6.87
C ALA A 52 2.74 3.07 -8.18
N LEU A 53 3.51 3.33 -9.24
CA LEU A 53 3.03 3.97 -10.45
C LEU A 53 3.51 3.24 -11.70
N ASP A 54 2.64 3.16 -12.69
CA ASP A 54 2.97 2.77 -14.05
C ASP A 54 2.83 3.97 -14.99
N ALA A 55 3.65 4.02 -16.04
CA ALA A 55 3.63 5.09 -17.03
C ALA A 55 2.77 4.71 -18.24
N LEU A 56 1.93 5.66 -18.66
CA LEU A 56 1.21 5.64 -19.93
C LEU A 56 1.71 6.82 -20.76
N ASP A 57 2.35 6.50 -21.89
CA ASP A 57 2.80 7.48 -22.87
C ASP A 57 1.69 7.75 -23.91
N ALA A 58 1.78 8.91 -24.57
CA ALA A 58 0.89 9.33 -25.66
C ALA A 58 -0.61 9.35 -25.30
N VAL A 59 -0.94 9.62 -24.03
CA VAL A 59 -2.33 9.81 -23.58
C VAL A 59 -2.88 11.12 -24.14
N ASP A 60 -4.18 11.17 -24.43
CA ASP A 60 -4.86 12.40 -24.81
C ASP A 60 -4.75 13.45 -23.69
N ALA A 61 -4.06 14.55 -23.99
CA ALA A 61 -3.84 15.67 -23.10
C ALA A 61 -5.12 16.49 -22.83
N GLY A 62 -6.24 16.21 -23.53
CA GLY A 62 -7.53 16.87 -23.29
C GLY A 62 -7.48 18.39 -23.52
N GLY A 63 -6.60 18.85 -24.41
CA GLY A 63 -6.38 20.27 -24.68
C GLY A 63 -5.46 21.00 -23.68
N ALA A 64 -4.83 20.30 -22.74
CA ALA A 64 -3.83 20.89 -21.86
C ALA A 64 -2.61 21.39 -22.68
N GLU A 65 -2.21 22.64 -22.45
CA GLU A 65 -1.02 23.20 -23.10
C GLU A 65 0.24 22.55 -22.55
N ALA A 66 1.08 22.00 -23.44
CA ALA A 66 2.37 21.47 -23.06
C ALA A 66 3.34 22.61 -22.71
N GLY A 67 3.92 22.55 -21.50
CA GLY A 67 5.05 23.39 -21.14
C GLY A 67 6.34 23.00 -21.86
N THR A 68 7.40 23.81 -21.70
CA THR A 68 8.74 23.44 -22.18
C THR A 68 9.47 22.64 -21.09
N PRO A 69 9.93 21.40 -21.36
CA PRO A 69 10.74 20.65 -20.41
C PRO A 69 12.05 21.37 -20.07
N GLU A 70 12.45 21.32 -18.80
CA GLU A 70 13.75 21.84 -18.37
C GLU A 70 14.87 20.88 -18.80
N VAL A 71 15.90 21.43 -19.45
CA VAL A 71 17.10 20.66 -19.83
C VAL A 71 18.16 20.86 -18.76
N VAL A 72 18.50 19.77 -18.07
CA VAL A 72 19.54 19.78 -17.03
C VAL A 72 20.80 19.10 -17.58
N GLU A 73 21.88 19.87 -17.71
CA GLU A 73 23.22 19.33 -18.06
C GLU A 73 24.03 19.12 -16.78
N GLN A 74 24.51 17.90 -16.56
CA GLN A 74 25.37 17.56 -15.43
C GLN A 74 26.61 16.81 -15.90
N ARG A 75 27.76 17.16 -15.33
CA ARG A 75 29.05 16.49 -15.56
C ARG A 75 29.64 16.14 -14.21
N ALA A 76 30.01 14.88 -14.02
CA ALA A 76 30.66 14.41 -12.81
C ALA A 76 31.53 13.19 -13.11
N LEU A 77 32.49 12.94 -12.23
CA LEU A 77 33.29 11.72 -12.27
C LEU A 77 32.47 10.60 -11.62
N PRO A 78 32.21 9.48 -12.32
CA PRO A 78 31.50 8.36 -11.73
C PRO A 78 32.31 7.74 -10.59
N ALA A 79 31.63 7.28 -9.55
CA ALA A 79 32.24 6.49 -8.49
C ALA A 79 31.94 5.01 -8.74
N PRO A 80 32.89 4.09 -8.49
CA PRO A 80 32.59 2.67 -8.57
C PRO A 80 31.48 2.26 -7.59
N ALA A 81 30.57 1.38 -8.01
CA ALA A 81 29.56 0.81 -7.14
C ALA A 81 30.23 -0.05 -6.06
N ARG A 82 29.89 0.20 -4.78
CA ARG A 82 30.49 -0.47 -3.62
C ARG A 82 29.42 -0.79 -2.57
N PHE A 83 29.63 -1.87 -1.83
CA PHE A 83 28.89 -2.19 -0.61
C PHE A 83 29.86 -2.45 0.55
N GLY A 84 29.36 -2.43 1.78
CA GLY A 84 30.19 -2.63 2.97
C GLY A 84 30.86 -4.01 2.99
N GLY A 85 32.19 -4.04 3.07
CA GLY A 85 32.96 -5.29 3.09
C GLY A 85 33.26 -5.90 1.72
N MET A 86 32.87 -5.23 0.62
CA MET A 86 33.16 -5.69 -0.73
C MET A 86 34.68 -5.89 -0.95
N PRO A 87 35.10 -7.02 -1.58
CA PRO A 87 36.50 -7.25 -1.90
C PRO A 87 37.10 -6.13 -2.75
N ALA A 88 38.38 -5.83 -2.54
CA ALA A 88 39.04 -4.80 -3.32
C ALA A 88 39.27 -5.25 -4.77
N PRO A 89 39.01 -4.38 -5.77
CA PRO A 89 39.22 -4.71 -7.18
C PRO A 89 40.70 -4.54 -7.55
N ARG A 90 41.58 -5.35 -6.96
CA ARG A 90 43.02 -5.36 -7.25
C ARG A 90 43.52 -6.79 -7.42
N PHE A 91 44.70 -6.93 -8.04
CA PHE A 91 45.28 -8.23 -8.35
C PHE A 91 45.57 -9.10 -7.13
N TRP A 92 45.89 -8.51 -5.98
CA TRP A 92 46.06 -9.24 -4.72
C TRP A 92 45.80 -8.35 -3.50
N GLU A 93 45.08 -8.88 -2.52
CA GLU A 93 44.89 -8.35 -1.16
C GLU A 93 44.43 -9.49 -0.25
N MET A 94 44.74 -9.42 1.06
CA MET A 94 44.11 -10.27 2.08
C MET A 94 42.98 -9.46 2.72
N GLU A 95 41.74 -9.89 2.54
CA GLU A 95 40.56 -9.17 3.03
C GLU A 95 40.35 -9.38 4.53
N ASP A 96 39.82 -8.36 5.21
CA ASP A 96 39.54 -8.36 6.67
C ASP A 96 38.29 -9.18 7.06
N ALA A 97 37.86 -10.13 6.23
CA ALA A 97 36.70 -11.03 6.41
C ALA A 97 35.36 -10.34 6.76
N ARG A 98 35.20 -9.04 6.45
CA ARG A 98 33.93 -8.31 6.69
C ARG A 98 32.77 -8.81 5.82
N PHE A 99 33.10 -9.41 4.69
CA PHE A 99 32.19 -10.14 3.81
C PHE A 99 32.84 -11.46 3.42
N ASP A 100 32.17 -12.56 3.71
CA ASP A 100 32.57 -13.90 3.28
C ASP A 100 31.53 -14.40 2.27
N PRO A 101 31.78 -14.28 0.94
CA PRO A 101 30.84 -14.73 -0.07
C PRO A 101 30.61 -16.24 -0.03
N GLY A 102 31.57 -17.03 0.48
CA GLY A 102 31.47 -18.49 0.58
C GLY A 102 30.59 -18.97 1.72
N ALA A 103 30.39 -18.14 2.75
CA ALA A 103 29.49 -18.42 3.87
C ALA A 103 28.05 -17.95 3.62
N VAL A 104 27.76 -17.31 2.47
CA VAL A 104 26.40 -16.91 2.11
C VAL A 104 25.59 -18.16 1.79
N ASP A 105 24.82 -18.63 2.78
CA ASP A 105 23.82 -19.67 2.58
C ASP A 105 22.61 -19.06 1.85
N ALA A 106 22.49 -19.37 0.55
CA ALA A 106 21.41 -18.89 -0.29
C ALA A 106 20.65 -20.08 -0.89
N GLY A 107 19.35 -20.15 -0.59
CA GLY A 107 18.45 -21.07 -1.27
C GLY A 107 18.11 -20.61 -2.69
N PRO A 108 17.50 -21.46 -3.53
CA PRO A 108 17.15 -21.12 -4.91
C PRO A 108 16.23 -19.90 -5.07
N ILE A 109 15.48 -19.56 -4.03
CA ILE A 109 14.54 -18.42 -4.01
C ILE A 109 15.14 -17.15 -3.38
N ASP A 110 16.37 -17.19 -2.89
CA ASP A 110 17.03 -16.04 -2.26
C ASP A 110 17.71 -15.15 -3.31
N LEU A 111 16.89 -14.61 -4.21
CA LEU A 111 17.34 -13.79 -5.34
C LEU A 111 18.22 -12.62 -4.89
N GLY A 112 17.90 -11.97 -3.76
CA GLY A 112 18.68 -10.86 -3.23
C GLY A 112 20.10 -11.25 -2.84
N ARG A 113 20.28 -12.36 -2.09
CA ARG A 113 21.61 -12.86 -1.75
C ARG A 113 22.38 -13.33 -2.99
N LEU A 114 21.71 -14.03 -3.90
CA LEU A 114 22.33 -14.50 -5.14
C LEU A 114 22.79 -13.33 -6.03
N MET A 115 22.00 -12.26 -6.15
CA MET A 115 22.37 -11.04 -6.87
C MET A 115 23.58 -10.35 -6.23
N LEU A 116 23.61 -10.23 -4.90
CA LEU A 116 24.74 -9.64 -4.17
C LEU A 116 26.03 -10.43 -4.39
N VAL A 117 25.98 -11.76 -4.28
CA VAL A 117 27.14 -12.63 -4.49
C VAL A 117 27.62 -12.56 -5.94
N SER A 118 26.70 -12.60 -6.91
CA SER A 118 27.02 -12.44 -8.34
C SER A 118 27.67 -11.09 -8.64
N PHE A 119 27.10 -10.00 -8.12
CA PHE A 119 27.70 -8.67 -8.23
C PHE A 119 29.11 -8.63 -7.64
N ALA A 120 29.30 -9.13 -6.42
CA ALA A 120 30.56 -9.09 -5.71
C ALA A 120 31.67 -9.92 -6.38
N THR A 121 31.33 -11.03 -7.04
CA THR A 121 32.30 -12.00 -7.56
C THR A 121 32.55 -11.89 -9.06
N VAL A 122 31.57 -11.43 -9.84
CA VAL A 122 31.64 -11.42 -11.31
C VAL A 122 31.73 -10.00 -11.87
N TYR A 123 30.97 -9.05 -11.32
CA TYR A 123 30.73 -7.74 -11.97
C TYR A 123 31.23 -6.52 -11.19
N GLY A 124 31.77 -6.70 -9.98
CA GLY A 124 31.99 -5.62 -9.02
C GLY A 124 32.94 -4.49 -9.47
N ASN A 125 33.74 -4.73 -10.52
CA ASN A 125 34.66 -3.76 -11.13
C ASN A 125 34.06 -2.98 -12.29
N ASP A 126 32.91 -3.39 -12.84
CA ASP A 126 32.36 -2.84 -14.09
C ASP A 126 31.16 -1.90 -13.86
N TRP A 127 30.76 -1.70 -12.61
CA TRP A 127 29.60 -0.90 -12.24
C TRP A 127 30.01 0.41 -11.60
N PHE A 128 29.36 1.47 -12.05
CA PHE A 128 29.60 2.83 -11.59
C PHE A 128 28.28 3.51 -11.22
N VAL A 129 28.34 4.40 -10.24
CA VAL A 129 27.22 5.21 -9.76
C VAL A 129 27.55 6.67 -10.02
N LEU A 130 26.59 7.37 -10.62
CA LEU A 130 26.65 8.80 -10.85
C LEU A 130 25.40 9.44 -10.23
N PRO A 131 25.53 10.19 -9.12
CA PRO A 131 24.39 10.89 -8.54
C PRO A 131 23.93 12.02 -9.48
N VAL A 132 22.66 11.98 -9.89
CA VAL A 132 22.03 13.03 -10.70
C VAL A 132 21.12 13.85 -9.81
N ARG A 133 21.29 15.17 -9.80
CA ARG A 133 20.40 16.08 -9.07
C ARG A 133 19.25 16.52 -9.96
N THR A 134 18.03 16.25 -9.56
CA THR A 134 16.81 16.72 -10.24
C THR A 134 15.92 17.47 -9.25
N PRO A 135 15.06 18.38 -9.72
CA PRO A 135 14.01 18.95 -8.88
C PRO A 135 13.09 17.87 -8.30
N VAL A 136 12.62 18.05 -7.06
CA VAL A 136 11.57 17.21 -6.47
C VAL A 136 10.26 17.46 -7.23
N ALA A 137 9.37 16.45 -7.27
CA ALA A 137 8.12 16.49 -8.02
C ALA A 137 8.35 16.61 -9.54
N SER A 138 9.40 15.95 -10.04
CA SER A 138 9.74 15.99 -11.46
C SER A 138 9.66 14.60 -12.10
N LEU A 139 9.23 14.60 -13.36
CA LEU A 139 9.34 13.45 -14.25
C LEU A 139 10.47 13.74 -15.24
N SER A 140 11.53 12.96 -15.17
CA SER A 140 12.78 13.18 -15.90
C SER A 140 13.12 11.99 -16.77
N ARG A 141 13.83 12.20 -17.88
CA ARG A 141 14.46 11.12 -18.66
C ARG A 141 15.84 11.55 -19.09
N ILE A 142 16.73 10.58 -19.27
CA ILE A 142 18.06 10.83 -19.85
C ILE A 142 17.89 10.86 -21.37
N THR A 143 18.12 12.02 -21.98
CA THR A 143 18.06 12.19 -23.44
C THR A 143 19.41 11.99 -24.12
N ARG A 144 20.50 12.17 -23.37
CA ARG A 144 21.86 12.01 -23.85
C ARG A 144 22.80 11.66 -22.70
N PHE A 145 23.65 10.65 -22.90
CA PHE A 145 24.68 10.27 -21.94
C PHE A 145 26.00 10.06 -22.67
N THR A 146 27.02 10.84 -22.34
CA THR A 146 28.34 10.76 -22.98
C THR A 146 29.42 10.54 -21.95
N VAL A 147 30.32 9.59 -22.22
CA VAL A 147 31.50 9.31 -21.41
C VAL A 147 32.72 9.87 -22.13
N HIS A 148 33.53 10.62 -21.38
CA HIS A 148 34.85 11.08 -21.82
C HIS A 148 35.89 10.16 -21.20
N ASP A 149 36.70 9.53 -22.03
CA ASP A 149 37.77 8.67 -21.55
C ASP A 149 39.07 9.46 -21.25
N VAL A 150 40.10 8.76 -20.78
CA VAL A 150 41.40 9.35 -20.46
C VAL A 150 42.23 9.75 -21.69
N PHE A 151 41.84 9.31 -22.88
CA PHE A 151 42.47 9.66 -24.16
C PHE A 151 41.78 10.84 -24.85
N GLY A 152 40.68 11.33 -24.29
CA GLY A 152 39.88 12.44 -24.82
C GLY A 152 38.85 12.00 -25.86
N GLU A 153 38.63 10.70 -26.04
CA GLU A 153 37.54 10.18 -26.85
C GLU A 153 36.21 10.38 -26.14
N VAL A 154 35.16 10.66 -26.93
CA VAL A 154 33.80 10.84 -26.44
C VAL A 154 32.94 9.74 -26.99
N THR A 155 32.38 8.92 -26.10
CA THR A 155 31.45 7.85 -26.46
C THR A 155 30.07 8.20 -25.95
N GLU A 156 29.09 8.24 -26.85
CA GLU A 156 27.68 8.34 -26.48
C GLU A 156 27.14 6.94 -26.16
N LEU A 157 26.52 6.77 -24.98
CA LEU A 157 25.96 5.51 -24.53
C LEU A 157 24.43 5.58 -24.51
N SER A 158 23.80 4.47 -24.86
CA SER A 158 22.36 4.25 -24.70
C SER A 158 22.06 3.53 -23.39
N ALA A 159 20.79 3.56 -22.97
CA ALA A 159 20.34 2.78 -21.84
C ALA A 159 20.49 1.27 -22.13
N VAL A 160 21.01 0.53 -21.16
CA VAL A 160 21.07 -0.94 -21.23
C VAL A 160 19.64 -1.48 -21.32
N GLY A 161 19.37 -2.35 -22.29
CA GLY A 161 18.03 -2.92 -22.47
C GLY A 161 17.04 -2.00 -23.20
N ALA A 162 17.47 -0.87 -23.78
CA ALA A 162 16.56 0.02 -24.52
C ALA A 162 15.80 -0.66 -25.67
N ASP A 163 16.42 -1.68 -26.29
CA ASP A 163 15.85 -2.47 -27.38
C ASP A 163 15.28 -3.83 -26.92
N HIS A 164 15.22 -4.07 -25.60
CA HIS A 164 14.74 -5.34 -25.04
C HIS A 164 13.36 -5.14 -24.41
N ASP A 165 12.43 -6.03 -24.75
CA ASP A 165 11.20 -6.19 -24.00
C ASP A 165 11.54 -6.87 -22.68
N GLY A 166 11.05 -6.32 -21.56
CA GLY A 166 11.41 -6.85 -20.26
C GLY A 166 11.01 -5.95 -19.10
N TRP A 167 10.63 -6.59 -17.99
CA TRP A 167 10.42 -5.91 -16.73
C TRP A 167 11.76 -5.51 -16.11
N ASN A 168 11.82 -4.32 -15.50
CA ASN A 168 13.00 -3.84 -14.78
C ASN A 168 12.63 -3.47 -13.34
N LEU A 169 13.38 -4.04 -12.39
CA LEU A 169 13.17 -3.82 -10.96
C LEU A 169 13.28 -2.35 -10.52
N PHE A 170 14.00 -1.49 -11.23
CA PHE A 170 14.27 -0.10 -10.80
C PHE A 170 13.72 0.96 -11.76
N ALA A 171 12.65 0.64 -12.48
CA ALA A 171 12.05 1.57 -13.42
C ALA A 171 10.52 1.40 -13.48
N LEU A 172 9.86 2.45 -13.96
CA LEU A 172 8.41 2.46 -14.16
C LEU A 172 8.03 1.46 -15.26
N THR A 173 6.93 0.75 -15.10
CA THR A 173 6.36 -0.06 -16.18
C THR A 173 5.77 0.84 -17.26
N SER A 174 5.91 0.47 -18.53
CA SER A 174 5.12 1.08 -19.61
C SER A 174 3.80 0.30 -19.76
N ALA A 175 2.74 0.83 -19.19
CA ALA A 175 1.42 0.18 -19.15
C ALA A 175 0.61 0.37 -20.44
N GLY A 176 0.97 1.35 -21.28
CA GLY A 176 0.25 1.68 -22.52
C GLY A 176 0.60 0.83 -23.74
N ALA A 177 1.60 -0.04 -23.66
CA ALA A 177 1.99 -0.91 -24.77
C ALA A 177 1.11 -2.17 -24.81
N ASP A 178 0.61 -2.53 -26.00
CA ASP A 178 -0.04 -3.82 -26.22
C ASP A 178 0.97 -4.94 -25.97
N LEU A 179 0.55 -5.96 -25.21
CA LEU A 179 1.37 -7.14 -24.93
C LEU A 179 1.04 -8.26 -25.90
N GLU A 180 2.03 -8.76 -26.62
CA GLU A 180 1.89 -10.03 -27.31
C GLU A 180 1.97 -11.21 -26.30
N PRO A 181 1.33 -12.36 -26.58
CA PRO A 181 1.42 -13.52 -25.71
C PRO A 181 2.86 -13.95 -25.45
N GLY A 182 3.28 -13.91 -24.18
CA GLY A 182 4.63 -14.30 -23.75
C GLY A 182 5.64 -13.14 -23.71
N GLN A 183 5.25 -11.91 -24.06
CA GLN A 183 6.06 -10.73 -23.79
C GLN A 183 5.91 -10.26 -22.33
N GLU A 184 7.02 -9.86 -21.74
CA GLU A 184 7.01 -9.10 -20.49
C GLU A 184 6.66 -7.64 -20.76
N ARG A 185 6.08 -6.96 -19.76
CA ARG A 185 5.78 -5.53 -19.88
C ARG A 185 7.08 -4.74 -20.04
N PRO A 186 7.19 -3.88 -21.07
CA PRO A 186 8.38 -3.07 -21.27
C PRO A 186 8.49 -2.00 -20.19
N THR A 187 9.72 -1.53 -20.02
CA THR A 187 10.06 -0.48 -19.07
C THR A 187 9.90 0.90 -19.70
N SER A 188 9.42 1.87 -18.92
CA SER A 188 9.32 3.27 -19.32
C SER A 188 10.66 4.01 -19.13
N PRO A 189 11.04 4.94 -20.03
CA PRO A 189 12.28 5.71 -19.91
C PRO A 189 12.23 6.82 -18.86
N TRP A 190 11.09 6.97 -18.16
CA TRP A 190 10.85 8.04 -17.22
C TRP A 190 11.28 7.67 -15.79
N PHE A 191 11.87 8.65 -15.10
CA PHE A 191 12.22 8.62 -13.69
C PHE A 191 11.37 9.63 -12.94
N LEU A 192 10.59 9.15 -11.99
CA LEU A 192 9.83 10.00 -11.09
C LEU A 192 10.65 10.28 -9.82
N LEU A 193 10.96 11.55 -9.57
CA LEU A 193 11.28 11.99 -8.22
C LEU A 193 10.00 12.50 -7.56
N ALA A 194 9.30 11.61 -6.87
CA ALA A 194 7.99 11.91 -6.30
C ALA A 194 8.07 13.08 -5.29
N PRO A 195 6.98 13.86 -5.12
CA PRO A 195 6.87 14.85 -4.05
C PRO A 195 6.71 14.19 -2.66
N ALA A 196 7.56 13.23 -2.35
CA ALA A 196 7.56 12.50 -1.09
C ALA A 196 8.34 13.28 -0.03
N LEU A 197 7.73 13.45 1.13
CA LEU A 197 8.40 14.06 2.27
C LEU A 197 9.31 13.04 2.96
N PRO A 198 10.52 13.43 3.38
CA PRO A 198 11.42 12.54 4.11
C PRO A 198 10.86 12.18 5.51
N ASP A 199 10.04 13.05 6.10
CA ASP A 199 9.42 12.86 7.40
C ASP A 199 8.12 13.68 7.52
N TRP A 200 7.20 13.25 8.38
CA TRP A 200 5.94 13.92 8.68
C TRP A 200 5.44 13.54 10.08
N LEU A 201 4.56 14.38 10.64
CA LEU A 201 3.88 14.06 11.89
C LEU A 201 2.58 13.31 11.59
N GLU A 202 2.39 12.16 12.24
CA GLU A 202 1.17 11.35 12.17
C GLU A 202 0.45 11.37 13.51
N SER A 203 -0.87 11.60 13.51
CA SER A 203 -1.70 11.51 14.71
C SER A 203 -1.91 10.05 15.13
N PRO A 204 -2.40 9.79 16.36
CA PRO A 204 -3.07 8.53 16.63
C PRO A 204 -4.19 8.27 15.60
N PRO A 205 -4.50 7.00 15.28
CA PRO A 205 -5.61 6.65 14.39
C PRO A 205 -6.92 7.30 14.84
N THR A 206 -7.61 7.97 13.90
CA THR A 206 -8.97 8.45 14.12
C THR A 206 -9.98 7.34 13.90
N ASP A 207 -9.69 6.46 12.94
CA ASP A 207 -10.52 5.34 12.57
C ASP A 207 -9.63 4.12 12.26
N VAL A 208 -10.06 2.94 12.68
CA VAL A 208 -9.39 1.66 12.41
C VAL A 208 -10.44 0.62 12.08
N ALA A 209 -10.31 -0.02 10.93
CA ALA A 209 -11.12 -1.16 10.54
C ALA A 209 -10.23 -2.38 10.26
N PHE A 210 -10.77 -3.57 10.51
CA PHE A 210 -10.14 -4.85 10.19
C PHE A 210 -11.01 -5.63 9.21
N LEU A 211 -10.38 -6.27 8.24
CA LEU A 211 -10.98 -7.38 7.50
C LEU A 211 -10.26 -8.66 7.91
N MET A 212 -11.01 -9.69 8.30
CA MET A 212 -10.40 -10.95 8.72
C MET A 212 -11.32 -12.14 8.51
N ARG A 213 -10.72 -13.32 8.43
CA ARG A 213 -11.42 -14.60 8.38
C ARG A 213 -11.51 -15.18 9.78
N ASP A 214 -12.70 -15.66 10.14
CA ASP A 214 -12.96 -16.47 11.32
C ASP A 214 -13.18 -17.91 10.86
N GLU A 215 -12.11 -18.70 10.90
CA GLU A 215 -12.12 -20.10 10.46
C GLU A 215 -13.03 -20.98 11.34
N MET A 216 -13.21 -20.63 12.62
CA MET A 216 -14.08 -21.40 13.53
C MET A 216 -15.56 -21.19 13.20
N ALA A 217 -15.94 -19.96 12.83
CA ALA A 217 -17.28 -19.62 12.40
C ALA A 217 -17.53 -19.85 10.91
N ASN A 218 -16.47 -20.07 10.11
CA ASN A 218 -16.50 -20.11 8.65
C ASN A 218 -17.14 -18.84 8.04
N VAL A 219 -16.79 -17.68 8.59
CA VAL A 219 -17.31 -16.35 8.20
C VAL A 219 -16.15 -15.37 8.06
N ALA A 220 -16.21 -14.50 7.06
CA ALA A 220 -15.34 -13.33 6.98
C ALA A 220 -16.02 -12.12 7.62
N TRP A 221 -15.26 -11.24 8.25
CA TRP A 221 -15.75 -10.10 9.01
C TRP A 221 -15.08 -8.81 8.57
N ALA A 222 -15.87 -7.75 8.47
CA ALA A 222 -15.40 -6.37 8.53
C ALA A 222 -15.72 -5.83 9.93
N VAL A 223 -14.71 -5.28 10.62
CA VAL A 223 -14.82 -4.87 12.02
C VAL A 223 -14.36 -3.44 12.18
N GLU A 224 -15.17 -2.59 12.80
CA GLU A 224 -14.77 -1.25 13.21
C GLU A 224 -14.16 -1.31 14.61
N ALA A 225 -12.84 -1.20 14.73
CA ALA A 225 -12.18 -1.21 16.03
C ALA A 225 -12.13 0.17 16.67
N VAL A 226 -11.90 1.21 15.86
CA VAL A 226 -11.88 2.60 16.29
C VAL A 226 -12.68 3.43 15.32
N VAL A 227 -13.54 4.31 15.83
CA VAL A 227 -14.32 5.26 15.02
C VAL A 227 -14.22 6.64 15.65
N ALA A 228 -14.12 7.68 14.82
CA ALA A 228 -14.17 9.05 15.30
C ALA A 228 -15.57 9.42 15.82
N ASP A 229 -15.66 10.03 17.00
CA ASP A 229 -16.90 10.61 17.52
C ASP A 229 -17.27 11.94 16.81
N ASP A 230 -18.41 12.53 17.17
CA ASP A 230 -18.89 13.81 16.62
C ASP A 230 -17.92 14.99 16.87
N HIS A 231 -16.94 14.81 17.77
CA HIS A 231 -15.88 15.78 18.07
C HIS A 231 -14.53 15.38 17.43
N GLY A 232 -14.51 14.36 16.59
CA GLY A 232 -13.32 13.85 15.91
C GLY A 232 -12.34 13.08 16.81
N ARG A 233 -12.77 12.68 18.01
CA ARG A 233 -11.94 11.91 18.95
C ARG A 233 -12.11 10.42 18.70
N PRO A 234 -11.02 9.63 18.75
CA PRO A 234 -11.11 8.20 18.54
C PRO A 234 -11.86 7.52 19.69
N ARG A 235 -12.87 6.73 19.35
CA ARG A 235 -13.61 5.84 20.25
C ARG A 235 -13.29 4.40 19.91
N ASP A 236 -12.65 3.71 20.86
CA ASP A 236 -12.38 2.27 20.81
C ASP A 236 -13.67 1.49 21.07
N LEU A 237 -14.09 0.67 20.10
CA LEU A 237 -15.32 -0.14 20.13
C LEU A 237 -15.08 -1.54 20.74
N ASP A 238 -13.83 -2.00 20.77
CA ASP A 238 -13.47 -3.28 21.41
C ASP A 238 -13.26 -3.13 22.91
N ARG A 239 -13.08 -1.89 23.41
CA ARG A 239 -13.02 -1.64 24.85
C ARG A 239 -14.39 -1.94 25.48
N PRO A 240 -14.49 -2.93 26.39
CA PRO A 240 -15.77 -3.22 27.02
C PRO A 240 -16.27 -1.98 27.75
N ALA A 241 -17.50 -1.55 27.42
CA ALA A 241 -18.26 -0.71 28.33
C ALA A 241 -18.25 -1.42 29.68
N SER A 242 -18.07 -0.68 30.78
CA SER A 242 -18.00 -1.22 32.14
C SER A 242 -19.36 -1.74 32.63
N ALA A 243 -20.01 -2.59 31.83
CA ALA A 243 -21.14 -3.40 32.23
C ALA A 243 -20.55 -4.65 32.89
N GLU A 244 -20.79 -4.80 34.19
CA GLU A 244 -20.58 -6.09 34.84
C GLU A 244 -21.41 -7.12 34.06
N PRO A 245 -20.82 -8.24 33.59
CA PRO A 245 -21.59 -9.30 32.99
C PRO A 245 -22.63 -9.72 34.02
N GLY A 246 -23.91 -9.51 33.71
CA GLY A 246 -25.00 -9.89 34.60
C GLY A 246 -24.97 -11.40 34.78
N THR A 247 -24.36 -11.89 35.86
CA THR A 247 -24.38 -13.31 36.19
C THR A 247 -25.81 -13.68 36.49
N ARG A 248 -26.48 -14.33 35.52
CA ARG A 248 -27.82 -14.89 35.74
C ARG A 248 -27.66 -16.09 36.66
N ALA A 249 -28.13 -15.96 37.89
CA ALA A 249 -28.22 -17.08 38.83
C ALA A 249 -29.29 -18.07 38.35
N GLY A 250 -28.95 -19.36 38.33
CA GLY A 250 -29.88 -20.43 37.95
C GLY A 250 -29.34 -21.80 38.34
N ASP A 251 -30.23 -22.80 38.42
CA ASP A 251 -29.88 -24.17 38.84
C ASP A 251 -29.53 -25.10 37.66
N HIS A 252 -29.79 -24.66 36.42
CA HIS A 252 -29.63 -25.43 35.19
C HIS A 252 -28.88 -24.64 34.12
N PRO A 253 -28.02 -25.29 33.31
CA PRO A 253 -27.33 -24.62 32.22
C PRO A 253 -28.33 -24.02 31.23
N LEU A 254 -28.05 -22.81 30.77
CA LEU A 254 -28.89 -22.13 29.78
C LEU A 254 -28.47 -22.57 28.38
N TYR A 255 -29.41 -23.10 27.60
CA TYR A 255 -29.16 -23.35 26.18
C TYR A 255 -29.21 -22.03 25.42
N ARG A 256 -28.12 -21.72 24.72
CA ARG A 256 -27.97 -20.55 23.86
C ARG A 256 -27.79 -21.04 22.42
N VAL A 257 -28.80 -20.78 21.59
CA VAL A 257 -28.81 -21.15 20.17
C VAL A 257 -27.68 -20.47 19.41
N VAL A 258 -27.42 -19.19 19.69
CA VAL A 258 -26.36 -18.41 19.05
C VAL A 258 -25.73 -17.44 20.05
N SER A 259 -24.41 -17.30 20.05
CA SER A 259 -23.73 -16.25 20.80
C SER A 259 -23.94 -14.88 20.17
N GLU A 260 -23.77 -13.83 20.97
CA GLU A 260 -23.86 -12.46 20.47
C GLU A 260 -22.48 -12.03 19.97
N VAL A 261 -22.44 -11.52 18.74
CA VAL A 261 -21.27 -10.87 18.14
C VAL A 261 -21.48 -9.36 18.22
N PRO A 262 -20.49 -8.53 18.63
CA PRO A 262 -20.64 -7.07 18.81
C PRO A 262 -21.19 -6.30 17.59
N ASP A 263 -21.79 -5.12 17.81
CA ASP A 263 -22.54 -4.39 16.76
C ASP A 263 -21.64 -3.78 15.68
N HIS A 264 -20.35 -3.67 15.98
CA HIS A 264 -19.32 -3.15 15.10
C HIS A 264 -18.66 -4.22 14.22
N TRP A 265 -19.23 -5.43 14.19
CA TRP A 265 -18.79 -6.55 13.38
C TRP A 265 -19.84 -6.85 12.30
N PHE A 266 -19.43 -6.74 11.04
CA PHE A 266 -20.28 -6.88 9.88
C PHE A 266 -19.85 -8.12 9.08
N PRO A 267 -20.73 -9.13 8.90
CA PRO A 267 -20.40 -10.30 8.11
C PRO A 267 -20.15 -9.92 6.66
N LEU A 268 -19.17 -10.60 6.07
CA LEU A 268 -18.83 -10.55 4.67
C LEU A 268 -19.32 -11.84 4.01
N VAL A 269 -20.50 -11.77 3.39
CA VAL A 269 -21.20 -12.95 2.85
C VAL A 269 -20.82 -13.14 1.37
N PRO A 270 -20.37 -14.34 0.96
CA PRO A 270 -20.03 -14.59 -0.42
C PRO A 270 -21.27 -14.51 -1.34
N GLU A 271 -21.14 -13.75 -2.42
CA GLU A 271 -22.07 -13.67 -3.54
C GLU A 271 -21.34 -14.15 -4.80
N GLN A 272 -21.81 -15.26 -5.36
CA GLN A 272 -21.28 -15.80 -6.61
C GLN A 272 -21.73 -14.93 -7.79
N LEU A 273 -20.79 -14.57 -8.66
CA LEU A 273 -21.05 -13.77 -9.85
C LEU A 273 -21.63 -14.61 -11.00
N ALA A 274 -22.10 -13.92 -12.05
CA ALA A 274 -22.77 -14.55 -13.18
C ALA A 274 -21.86 -15.50 -14.00
N ASP A 275 -20.53 -15.31 -13.91
CA ASP A 275 -19.53 -16.18 -14.52
C ASP A 275 -19.38 -17.53 -13.79
N GLN A 276 -19.97 -17.67 -12.59
CA GLN A 276 -19.89 -18.84 -11.71
C GLN A 276 -18.49 -19.20 -11.18
N GLU A 277 -17.45 -18.47 -11.60
CA GLU A 277 -16.06 -18.70 -11.19
C GLU A 277 -15.59 -17.65 -10.18
N SER A 278 -16.19 -16.45 -10.22
CA SER A 278 -15.81 -15.33 -9.37
C SER A 278 -16.76 -15.17 -8.18
N VAL A 279 -16.20 -14.78 -7.04
CA VAL A 279 -16.93 -14.48 -5.81
C VAL A 279 -16.58 -13.07 -5.38
N ARG A 280 -17.58 -12.33 -4.91
CA ARG A 280 -17.39 -11.10 -4.13
C ARG A 280 -18.02 -11.26 -2.76
N LEU A 281 -17.63 -10.43 -1.81
CA LEU A 281 -18.14 -10.45 -0.46
C LEU A 281 -19.07 -9.27 -0.21
N ARG A 282 -20.33 -9.52 0.17
CA ARG A 282 -21.30 -8.49 0.55
C ARG A 282 -21.17 -8.13 2.02
N VAL A 283 -21.14 -6.84 2.32
CA VAL A 283 -21.27 -6.34 3.69
C VAL A 283 -22.73 -6.39 4.09
N VAL A 284 -23.07 -7.22 5.07
CA VAL A 284 -24.46 -7.36 5.57
C VAL A 284 -24.55 -6.96 7.04
N PRO A 285 -25.74 -6.57 7.55
CA PRO A 285 -25.91 -6.36 8.98
C PRO A 285 -26.02 -7.68 9.75
N VAL A 286 -25.72 -7.65 11.05
CA VAL A 286 -26.15 -8.69 11.98
C VAL A 286 -27.51 -8.29 12.55
N THR A 287 -28.54 -9.06 12.26
CA THR A 287 -29.88 -8.86 12.84
C THR A 287 -29.91 -9.42 14.27
N ARG A 288 -30.24 -8.56 15.24
CA ARG A 288 -30.47 -8.96 16.64
C ARG A 288 -31.92 -8.74 17.04
N LEU A 289 -32.39 -9.48 18.04
CA LEU A 289 -33.69 -9.25 18.66
C LEU A 289 -33.50 -8.52 19.99
N VAL A 290 -33.94 -7.27 20.06
CA VAL A 290 -33.97 -6.46 21.29
C VAL A 290 -35.43 -6.21 21.62
N GLU A 291 -35.89 -6.69 22.79
CA GLU A 291 -37.30 -6.58 23.20
C GLU A 291 -38.28 -7.07 22.12
N ASP A 292 -37.99 -8.22 21.50
CA ASP A 292 -38.74 -8.82 20.38
C ASP A 292 -38.77 -8.01 19.06
N HIS A 293 -37.97 -6.96 18.95
CA HIS A 293 -37.81 -6.17 17.72
C HIS A 293 -36.47 -6.48 17.05
N ALA A 294 -36.50 -6.65 15.72
CA ALA A 294 -35.30 -6.80 14.92
C ALA A 294 -34.54 -5.46 14.85
N VAL A 295 -33.27 -5.48 15.25
CA VAL A 295 -32.35 -4.35 15.21
C VAL A 295 -31.14 -4.72 14.37
N GLU A 296 -30.79 -3.86 13.43
CA GLU A 296 -29.65 -4.01 12.53
C GLU A 296 -28.74 -2.79 12.69
N ALA A 297 -27.50 -3.02 13.12
CA ALA A 297 -26.50 -1.98 13.20
C ALA A 297 -25.89 -1.72 11.81
N ALA A 298 -25.61 -0.45 11.51
CA ALA A 298 -24.86 -0.04 10.34
C ALA A 298 -23.45 0.42 10.74
N PRO A 299 -22.46 0.35 9.82
CA PRO A 299 -21.13 0.92 10.04
C PRO A 299 -21.23 2.38 10.49
N LEU A 300 -20.47 2.73 11.53
CA LEU A 300 -20.45 4.06 12.11
C LEU A 300 -19.39 4.95 11.47
N GLY A 301 -18.26 4.35 11.10
CA GLY A 301 -17.10 5.00 10.54
C GLY A 301 -17.04 4.93 9.02
N PRO A 302 -16.04 5.59 8.42
CA PRO A 302 -15.90 5.73 6.98
C PRO A 302 -15.02 4.65 6.33
N LEU A 303 -14.53 3.67 7.10
CA LEU A 303 -13.55 2.67 6.63
C LEU A 303 -14.17 1.33 6.25
N VAL A 304 -15.27 0.94 6.90
CA VAL A 304 -16.05 -0.23 6.46
C VAL A 304 -17.04 0.25 5.39
N PRO A 305 -17.12 -0.42 4.22
CA PRO A 305 -18.08 -0.05 3.19
C PRO A 305 -19.53 -0.08 3.71
N PRO A 306 -20.43 0.76 3.16
CA PRO A 306 -21.82 0.78 3.58
C PRO A 306 -22.49 -0.60 3.47
N LEU A 307 -23.52 -0.84 4.29
CA LEU A 307 -24.33 -2.06 4.18
C LEU A 307 -24.86 -2.24 2.76
N GLY A 308 -24.78 -3.48 2.26
CA GLY A 308 -25.11 -3.81 0.89
C GLY A 308 -24.03 -3.45 -0.12
N SER A 309 -22.93 -2.78 0.24
CA SER A 309 -21.74 -2.70 -0.62
C SER A 309 -21.05 -4.07 -0.70
N TRP A 310 -20.00 -4.15 -1.51
CA TRP A 310 -19.26 -5.37 -1.75
C TRP A 310 -17.75 -5.14 -1.74
N LEU A 311 -17.00 -6.19 -1.48
CA LEU A 311 -15.54 -6.25 -1.53
C LEU A 311 -15.11 -7.39 -2.43
N HIS A 312 -13.96 -7.23 -3.06
CA HIS A 312 -13.26 -8.32 -3.73
C HIS A 312 -12.87 -9.41 -2.71
N GLU A 313 -12.97 -10.70 -3.08
CA GLU A 313 -12.71 -11.81 -2.15
C GLU A 313 -11.23 -11.85 -1.73
N GLU A 314 -10.34 -11.47 -2.64
CA GLU A 314 -8.91 -11.34 -2.45
C GLU A 314 -8.52 -10.27 -1.41
N GLU A 315 -9.43 -9.33 -1.08
CA GLU A 315 -9.19 -8.25 -0.11
C GLU A 315 -9.30 -8.70 1.34
N VAL A 316 -9.71 -9.95 1.58
CA VAL A 316 -9.78 -10.55 2.92
C VAL A 316 -8.81 -11.74 3.01
N PRO A 317 -7.50 -11.55 2.86
CA PRO A 317 -6.52 -12.63 2.94
C PRO A 317 -6.51 -13.27 4.34
N ARG A 318 -5.93 -14.47 4.46
CA ARG A 318 -5.76 -15.15 5.77
C ARG A 318 -4.93 -14.34 6.77
N ALA A 319 -4.00 -13.53 6.28
CA ALA A 319 -3.22 -12.62 7.12
C ALA A 319 -4.07 -11.47 7.69
N GLY A 320 -5.33 -11.32 7.24
CA GLY A 320 -6.18 -10.18 7.53
C GLY A 320 -5.67 -8.89 6.89
N VAL A 321 -6.51 -7.87 6.95
CA VAL A 321 -6.20 -6.50 6.53
C VAL A 321 -6.57 -5.55 7.64
N GLN A 322 -5.75 -4.53 7.84
CA GLN A 322 -6.08 -3.38 8.68
C GLN A 322 -6.10 -2.13 7.82
N VAL A 323 -7.20 -1.39 7.87
CA VAL A 323 -7.30 -0.06 7.28
C VAL A 323 -7.28 0.97 8.39
N VAL A 324 -6.42 1.97 8.24
CA VAL A 324 -6.17 3.00 9.25
C VAL A 324 -6.40 4.37 8.65
N ARG A 325 -7.08 5.24 9.38
CA ARG A 325 -7.23 6.65 9.05
C ARG A 325 -6.51 7.52 10.07
N THR A 326 -5.64 8.40 9.61
CA THR A 326 -4.84 9.30 10.46
C THR A 326 -4.82 10.71 9.90
N TRP A 327 -4.64 11.70 10.78
CA TRP A 327 -4.24 13.04 10.38
C TRP A 327 -2.73 13.07 10.20
N GLN A 328 -2.30 13.70 9.12
CA GLN A 328 -0.90 13.95 8.83
C GLN A 328 -0.63 15.44 8.74
N LEU A 329 0.54 15.86 9.20
CA LEU A 329 1.04 17.23 9.10
C LEU A 329 2.49 17.19 8.62
N ALA A 330 2.78 17.95 7.59
CA ALA A 330 4.14 18.15 7.13
C ALA A 330 4.43 19.60 6.75
N ARG A 331 5.72 19.90 6.65
CA ARG A 331 6.21 21.16 6.12
C ARG A 331 6.94 20.88 4.81
N TRP A 332 6.55 21.61 3.76
CA TRP A 332 7.19 21.50 2.46
C TRP A 332 8.53 22.24 2.44
N HIS A 333 9.35 22.01 1.40
CA HIS A 333 10.69 22.61 1.30
C HIS A 333 10.67 24.14 1.17
N ASP A 334 9.54 24.73 0.74
CA ASP A 334 9.30 26.18 0.72
C ASP A 334 8.85 26.74 2.08
N GLY A 335 8.71 25.88 3.10
CA GLY A 335 8.28 26.24 4.44
C GLY A 335 6.76 26.25 4.66
N SER A 336 5.96 26.03 3.62
CA SER A 336 4.49 25.91 3.71
C SER A 336 4.09 24.67 4.52
N ARG A 337 2.90 24.72 5.13
CA ARG A 337 2.39 23.65 6.00
C ARG A 337 1.20 22.99 5.32
N HIS A 338 1.24 21.66 5.24
CA HIS A 338 0.16 20.84 4.71
C HIS A 338 -0.37 19.94 5.80
N VAL A 339 -1.69 19.95 5.99
CA VAL A 339 -2.40 19.01 6.85
C VAL A 339 -3.37 18.25 5.96
N TRP A 340 -3.45 16.94 6.12
CA TRP A 340 -4.38 16.11 5.37
C TRP A 340 -4.76 14.89 6.18
N ARG A 341 -5.76 14.17 5.70
CA ARG A 341 -6.18 12.90 6.28
C ARG A 341 -5.85 11.79 5.31
N SER A 342 -5.14 10.78 5.78
CA SER A 342 -4.76 9.62 4.97
C SER A 342 -5.57 8.40 5.36
N ARG A 343 -5.96 7.59 4.39
CA ARG A 343 -6.35 6.19 4.58
C ARG A 343 -5.17 5.31 4.15
N ARG A 344 -4.78 4.34 4.98
CA ARG A 344 -3.72 3.39 4.68
C ARG A 344 -4.19 1.96 4.94
N LYS A 345 -4.03 1.09 3.95
CA LYS A 345 -4.21 -0.36 4.05
C LYS A 345 -2.88 -1.00 4.40
N VAL A 346 -2.87 -1.84 5.44
CA VAL A 346 -1.71 -2.62 5.86
C VAL A 346 -2.13 -4.06 6.12
N THR A 347 -1.16 -4.98 6.07
CA THR A 347 -1.40 -6.36 6.46
C THR A 347 -1.89 -6.43 7.92
N GLY A 348 -2.92 -7.23 8.15
CA GLY A 348 -3.48 -7.47 9.47
C GLY A 348 -2.58 -8.35 10.35
N ARG A 349 -3.16 -8.89 11.42
CA ARG A 349 -2.46 -9.75 12.39
C ARG A 349 -2.81 -11.24 12.25
N GLY A 350 -3.43 -11.62 11.16
CA GLY A 350 -3.94 -12.97 10.91
C GLY A 350 -5.45 -13.08 11.08
N GLU A 351 -5.88 -14.30 11.38
CA GLU A 351 -7.27 -14.66 11.65
C GLU A 351 -7.75 -14.07 12.99
N GLY A 352 -9.06 -13.89 13.10
CA GLY A 352 -9.72 -13.41 14.32
C GLY A 352 -10.84 -14.33 14.76
N ALA A 353 -11.22 -14.24 16.03
CA ALA A 353 -12.34 -14.98 16.58
C ALA A 353 -13.45 -14.01 16.99
N SER A 354 -14.59 -14.06 16.30
CA SER A 354 -15.80 -13.29 16.61
C SER A 354 -16.46 -13.73 17.92
N GLY A 355 -16.14 -14.94 18.39
CA GLY A 355 -16.88 -15.60 19.46
C GLY A 355 -18.24 -16.12 19.00
N LEU A 356 -18.57 -16.01 17.71
CA LEU A 356 -19.78 -16.61 17.13
C LEU A 356 -19.72 -18.13 17.32
N ALA A 357 -20.76 -18.65 17.94
CA ALA A 357 -20.91 -20.06 18.20
C ALA A 357 -22.39 -20.40 18.29
N PHE A 358 -22.71 -21.58 17.79
CA PHE A 358 -24.06 -22.12 17.79
C PHE A 358 -24.20 -23.20 18.87
N ASP A 359 -25.42 -23.38 19.37
CA ASP A 359 -25.83 -24.51 20.21
C ASP A 359 -24.96 -24.72 21.46
N ARG A 360 -24.73 -23.65 22.24
CA ARG A 360 -23.93 -23.70 23.46
C ARG A 360 -24.77 -23.88 24.72
N LEU A 361 -24.25 -24.67 25.66
CA LEU A 361 -24.71 -24.68 27.05
C LEU A 361 -23.89 -23.68 27.86
N VAL A 362 -24.54 -22.62 28.35
CA VAL A 362 -23.91 -21.61 29.21
C VAL A 362 -24.05 -22.08 30.66
N PRO A 363 -22.93 -22.29 31.38
CA PRO A 363 -22.99 -22.64 32.80
C PRO A 363 -23.55 -21.46 33.60
N VAL A 364 -24.33 -21.77 34.62
CA VAL A 364 -24.85 -20.82 35.60
C VAL A 364 -24.15 -21.08 36.93
N ASP A 365 -23.78 -20.01 37.64
CA ASP A 365 -23.23 -20.12 38.98
C ASP A 365 -24.32 -20.62 39.91
N ARG A 366 -24.11 -21.82 40.48
CA ARG A 366 -24.93 -22.31 41.59
C ARG A 366 -24.67 -21.41 42.79
N ARG A 367 -25.65 -20.62 43.18
CA ARG A 367 -25.65 -19.99 44.51
C ARG A 367 -25.59 -21.12 45.55
N THR A 368 -24.50 -21.14 46.30
CA THR A 368 -24.30 -22.09 47.41
C THR A 368 -25.05 -21.64 48.65
#